data_AF-A0A0W0YIA5-F1
#
_entry.id   AF-A0A0W0YIA5-F1
#
_cell.length_a   1.000
_cell.length_b   1.000
_cell.length_c   1.000
_cell.angle_alpha   90.00
_cell.angle_beta   90.00
_cell.angle_gamma   90.00
#
_symmetry.space_group_name_H-M   'P 1'
#
loop_
_entity.id
_entity.type
_entity.pdbx_description
1 polymer ?
#
loop_
_entity_poly.entity_id
_entity_poly.type
_entity_poly.pdbx_seq_one_letter_code
_entity_poly.pdbx_strand_id
1 'polypeptide(L)'
;MKCQCKFKVTIYKGIIDYLLSSTHFTLKDIANHTGAPISSIRSIYHDQTIPPHFLSEIALTRLYQIILDIQMNKNKLHSDSE
;
A
#
# COMPACT_ATOMS: atom_id res chain seq x y z
N MET A 1 -27.34 -3.66 3.78
CA MET A 1 -26.17 -2.77 3.79
C MET A 1 -25.04 -3.46 4.55
N LYS A 2 -23.92 -3.80 3.89
CA LYS A 2 -22.73 -4.30 4.59
C LYS A 2 -21.97 -3.10 5.15
N CYS A 3 -21.86 -3.01 6.48
CA CYS A 3 -21.06 -1.98 7.13
C CYS A 3 -19.59 -2.26 6.80
N GLN A 4 -19.00 -1.51 5.87
CA GLN A 4 -17.56 -1.60 5.64
C GLN A 4 -16.85 -1.06 6.88
N CYS A 5 -15.83 -1.78 7.36
CA CYS A 5 -15.04 -1.32 8.48
C CYS A 5 -14.23 -0.10 8.03
N LYS A 6 -14.76 1.11 8.27
CA LYS A 6 -14.18 2.41 7.87
C LYS A 6 -12.70 2.53 8.23
N PHE A 7 -12.27 1.85 9.29
CA PHE A 7 -10.87 1.82 9.71
C PHE A 7 -9.95 1.06 8.73
N LYS A 8 -10.38 -0.11 8.24
CA LYS A 8 -9.56 -0.92 7.32
C LYS A 8 -9.31 -0.20 6.00
N VAL A 9 -10.33 0.47 5.45
CA VAL A 9 -10.16 1.18 4.18
C VAL A 9 -9.20 2.36 4.34
N THR A 10 -9.28 3.10 5.45
CA THR A 10 -8.34 4.18 5.76
C THR A 10 -6.92 3.67 5.87
N ILE A 11 -6.70 2.51 6.51
CA ILE A 11 -5.36 1.90 6.58
C ILE A 11 -4.83 1.56 5.19
N TYR A 12 -5.60 0.83 4.38
CA TYR A 12 -5.12 0.42 3.06
C TYR A 12 -4.90 1.61 2.13
N LYS A 13 -5.77 2.62 2.21
CA LYS A 13 -5.55 3.88 1.49
C LYS A 13 -4.25 4.55 1.95
N GLY A 14 -4.00 4.63 3.25
CA GLY A 14 -2.76 5.18 3.80
C GLY A 14 -1.51 4.41 3.36
N ILE A 15 -1.58 3.09 3.29
CA ILE A 15 -0.50 2.26 2.74
C ILE A 15 -0.27 2.61 1.26
N ILE A 16 -1.32 2.69 0.46
CA ILE A 16 -1.21 3.02 -0.96
C ILE A 16 -0.64 4.44 -1.15
N ASP A 17 -1.13 5.43 -0.40
CA ASP A 17 -0.59 6.80 -0.40
C ASP A 17 0.91 6.84 -0.07
N TYR A 18 1.33 6.09 0.96
CA TYR A 18 2.74 5.99 1.31
C TYR A 18 3.57 5.35 0.20
N LEU A 19 3.10 4.26 -0.39
CA LEU A 19 3.80 3.59 -1.49
C LEU A 19 3.96 4.51 -2.70
N LEU A 20 2.91 5.29 -3.05
CA LEU A 20 2.96 6.25 -4.14
C LEU A 20 3.93 7.41 -3.87
N SER A 21 4.01 7.88 -2.63
CA SER A 21 4.83 9.05 -2.27
C SER A 21 6.28 8.71 -1.95
N SER A 22 6.55 7.50 -1.44
CA SER A 22 7.89 7.05 -1.05
C SER A 22 8.63 6.28 -2.15
N THR A 23 7.98 6.02 -3.28
CA THR A 23 8.55 5.29 -4.42
C THR A 23 8.15 5.96 -5.74
N HIS A 24 8.60 5.41 -6.87
CA HIS A 24 8.10 5.78 -8.19
C HIS A 24 6.96 4.88 -8.69
N PHE A 25 6.32 4.13 -7.78
CA PHE A 25 5.23 3.25 -8.14
C PHE A 25 3.99 4.03 -8.55
N THR A 26 3.32 3.49 -9.57
CA THR A 26 1.95 3.83 -9.90
C THR A 26 0.98 2.86 -9.22
N LEU A 27 -0.32 3.16 -9.23
CA LEU A 27 -1.34 2.21 -8.78
C LEU A 27 -1.27 0.87 -9.53
N LYS A 28 -0.82 0.89 -10.79
CA LYS A 28 -0.62 -0.31 -11.61
C LYS A 28 0.55 -1.15 -11.09
N ASP A 29 1.64 -0.52 -10.69
CA ASP A 29 2.79 -1.22 -10.12
C ASP A 29 2.42 -1.87 -8.79
N ILE A 30 1.68 -1.15 -7.93
CA ILE A 30 1.16 -1.70 -6.67
C ILE A 30 0.25 -2.91 -6.95
N ALA A 31 -0.66 -2.82 -7.92
CA ALA A 31 -1.51 -3.93 -8.32
C ALA A 31 -0.68 -5.15 -8.78
N ASN A 32 0.33 -4.94 -9.63
CA ASN A 32 1.22 -5.98 -10.12
C ASN A 32 2.01 -6.64 -8.98
N HIS A 33 2.58 -5.85 -8.06
CA HIS A 33 3.35 -6.35 -6.92
C HIS A 33 2.50 -7.11 -5.90
N THR A 34 1.23 -6.74 -5.74
CA THR A 34 0.31 -7.36 -4.77
C THR A 34 -0.52 -8.51 -5.36
N GLY A 35 -0.41 -8.74 -6.68
CA GLY A 35 -1.28 -9.66 -7.41
C GLY A 35 -2.75 -9.25 -7.38
N ALA A 36 -3.05 -8.00 -7.00
CA ALA A 36 -4.41 -7.49 -6.93
C ALA A 36 -4.88 -7.03 -8.32
N PRO A 37 -6.16 -7.16 -8.66
CA PRO A 37 -6.73 -6.43 -9.79
C PRO A 37 -6.51 -4.92 -9.61
N ILE A 38 -6.14 -4.23 -10.69
CA ILE A 38 -5.98 -2.76 -10.64
C ILE A 38 -7.28 -2.04 -10.22
N SER A 39 -8.44 -2.61 -10.54
CA SER A 39 -9.74 -2.13 -10.06
C SER A 39 -9.84 -2.15 -8.54
N SER A 40 -9.34 -3.20 -7.88
CA SER A 40 -9.32 -3.31 -6.43
C SER A 40 -8.51 -2.21 -5.77
N ILE A 41 -7.30 -1.94 -6.31
CA ILE A 41 -6.44 -0.86 -5.81
C ILE A 41 -7.10 0.50 -6.02
N ARG A 42 -7.69 0.75 -7.20
CA ARG A 42 -8.43 1.99 -7.49
C ARG A 42 -9.62 2.19 -6.57
N SER A 43 -10.42 1.16 -6.31
CA SER A 43 -11.58 1.24 -5.42
C SER A 43 -11.20 1.58 -3.98
N ILE A 44 -10.08 1.05 -3.48
CA ILE A 44 -9.57 1.42 -2.16
C ILE A 44 -9.08 2.88 -2.17
N TYR A 45 -8.33 3.27 -3.21
CA TYR A 45 -7.64 4.56 -3.27
C TYR A 45 -8.57 5.75 -3.53
N HIS A 46 -9.40 5.65 -4.56
CA HIS A 46 -10.30 6.72 -5.01
C HIS A 46 -11.67 6.62 -4.34
N ASP A 47 -12.26 5.43 -4.35
CA ASP A 47 -13.66 5.26 -3.94
C ASP A 47 -13.81 4.99 -2.44
N GLN A 48 -12.69 4.81 -1.72
CA GLN A 48 -12.67 4.43 -0.30
C GLN A 48 -13.58 3.22 -0.03
N THR A 49 -13.48 2.21 -0.88
CA THR A 49 -14.21 0.95 -0.74
C THR A 49 -13.27 -0.24 -0.82
N ILE A 50 -13.46 -1.21 0.08
CA ILE A 50 -12.74 -2.47 0.02
C ILE A 50 -13.54 -3.43 -0.86
N PRO A 51 -12.94 -4.00 -1.92
CA PRO A 51 -13.58 -5.04 -2.70
C PRO A 51 -14.02 -6.22 -1.81
N PRO A 52 -15.17 -6.85 -2.11
CA PRO A 52 -15.58 -8.05 -1.38
C PRO A 52 -14.48 -9.11 -1.49
N HIS A 53 -14.02 -9.64 -0.35
CA HIS A 53 -12.91 -10.59 -0.26
C HIS A 53 -11.61 -10.07 -0.89
N PHE A 54 -11.05 -8.98 -0.35
CA PHE A 54 -9.75 -8.47 -0.77
C PHE A 54 -8.60 -9.43 -0.41
N LEU A 55 -8.36 -10.43 -1.26
CA LEU A 55 -7.38 -11.51 -1.05
C LEU A 55 -5.93 -11.00 -1.01
N SER A 56 -5.67 -9.81 -1.55
CA SER A 56 -4.34 -9.19 -1.60
C SER A 56 -4.01 -8.36 -0.34
N GLU A 57 -4.81 -8.43 0.74
CA GLU A 57 -4.56 -7.72 2.01
C GLU A 57 -3.15 -8.01 2.56
N ILE A 58 -2.76 -9.29 2.61
CA ILE A 58 -1.44 -9.70 3.09
C ILE A 58 -0.33 -9.21 2.15
N ALA A 59 -0.55 -9.31 0.84
CA ALA A 59 0.43 -8.88 -0.15
C ALA A 59 0.68 -7.37 -0.11
N LEU A 60 -0.39 -6.57 0.04
CA LEU A 60 -0.32 -5.12 0.21
C LEU A 60 0.46 -4.73 1.47
N THR A 61 0.18 -5.40 2.58
CA THR A 61 0.87 -5.15 3.86
C THR A 61 2.35 -5.54 3.77
N ARG A 62 2.69 -6.65 3.12
CA ARG A 62 4.09 -7.07 2.91
C ARG A 62 4.86 -6.10 2.03
N LEU A 63 4.24 -5.61 0.94
CA LEU A 63 4.86 -4.61 0.08
C LEU A 63 5.20 -3.34 0.88
N TYR A 64 4.28 -2.88 1.72
CA TYR A 64 4.52 -1.76 2.63
C TYR A 64 5.70 -1.98 3.56
N GLN A 65 5.77 -3.15 4.21
CA GLN A 65 6.88 -3.50 5.11
C GLN A 65 8.23 -3.49 4.39
N ILE A 66 8.31 -4.10 3.20
CA ILE A 66 9.54 -4.13 2.41
C ILE A 66 10.02 -2.71 2.07
N ILE A 67 9.11 -1.84 1.63
CA ILE A 67 9.47 -0.46 1.30
C ILE A 67 9.90 0.32 2.55
N LEU A 68 9.21 0.14 3.69
CA LEU A 68 9.63 0.74 4.95
C LEU A 68 11.06 0.33 5.32
N ASP A 69 11.36 -0.97 5.29
CA ASP A 69 12.67 -1.49 5.65
C ASP A 69 13.77 -0.93 4.74
N ILE A 70 13.51 -0.85 3.43
CA ILE A 70 14.43 -0.25 2.46
C ILE A 70 14.70 1.22 2.80
N GLN A 71 13.65 2.02 3.06
CA GLN A 71 13.82 3.45 3.36
C GLN A 71 14.51 3.67 4.69
N MET A 72 14.20 2.88 5.73
CA MET A 72 14.86 2.94 7.03
C MET A 72 16.36 2.62 6.93
N ASN A 73 16.73 1.66 6.10
CA ASN A 73 18.14 1.30 5.89
C ASN A 73 18.90 2.35 5.07
N LYS A 74 18.25 3.01 4.09
CA LYS A 74 18.84 4.14 3.36
C LYS A 74 19.17 5.30 4.30
N ASN A 75 18.30 5.58 5.27
CA ASN A 75 18.51 6.65 6.23
C ASN A 75 19.67 6.35 7.19
N LYS A 76 19.86 5.08 7.61
CA LYS A 76 21.00 4.68 8.46
C LYS A 76 22.36 4.84 7.77
N LEU A 77 22.44 4.52 6.47
CA LEU A 77 23.69 4.67 5.73
C LEU A 77 24.12 6.14 5.57
N HIS A 78 23.17 7.07 5.60
CA HIS A 78 23.45 8.51 5.49
C HIS A 78 23.87 9.15 6.83
N SER A 79 23.67 8.47 7.97
CA SER A 79 24.00 8.98 9.31
C SER A 79 25.37 8.53 9.86
N ASP A 80 26.08 7.64 9.16
CA ASP A 80 27.39 7.12 9.60
C ASP A 80 28.58 7.82 8.89
N SER A 81 28.34 8.92 8.17
CA SER A 81 29.36 9.65 7.38
C SER A 81 29.57 11.12 7.80
N GLU A 82 29.13 11.52 9.01
CA GLU A 82 29.47 12.83 9.62
C GLU A 82 30.31 12.66 10.88
#